data_AF-A0A9E4VK65-F1
#
_entry.id   AF-A0A9E4VK65-F1
#
_cell.length_a   1.000
_cell.length_b   1.000
_cell.length_c   1.000
_cell.angle_alpha   90.00
_cell.angle_beta   90.00
_cell.angle_gamma   90.00
#
_symmetry.space_group_name_H-M   'P 1'
#
loop_
_entity.id
_entity.type
_entity.pdbx_description
1 polymer ?
#
loop_
_entity_poly.entity_id
_entity_poly.type
_entity_poly.pdbx_seq_one_letter_code
_entity_poly.pdbx_strand_id
1 'polypeptide(L)'
;MTAVDLQGLLLLFAFLGLMLGSAATSRRWPATFRPIAAFEALGKAIERAVEAGERVHVSLGTGSVIGPESAPAFAGLAALSRIARATSMSDRPAVVTAGDGAMAILARDTLRSSYGESGSPNLYDPTSGRLLGPTPFSYVAGLPSVLTNEDVSVHMLSGFYGFEAGLAAEFGERARAFVIGGTSEVQSQALLYAVARNPLLGEEVFASGAYLGAGELHKASLRTQDIIRIGLIVLILLGVLMATFEDLI
;
A
#
# COMPACT_ATOMS: atom_id res chain seq x y z
N MET A 1 -22.34 20.85 -14.77
CA MET A 1 -22.56 19.82 -13.74
C MET A 1 -23.87 19.12 -14.04
N THR A 2 -23.79 17.86 -14.41
CA THR A 2 -24.95 16.97 -14.51
C THR A 2 -25.45 16.60 -13.11
N ALA A 3 -26.67 16.09 -12.99
CA ALA A 3 -27.19 15.60 -11.71
C ALA A 3 -26.30 14.49 -11.10
N VAL A 4 -25.66 13.68 -11.96
CA VAL A 4 -24.70 12.64 -11.58
C VAL A 4 -23.45 13.26 -10.95
N ASP A 5 -22.93 14.35 -11.53
CA ASP A 5 -21.77 15.05 -10.96
C ASP A 5 -22.08 15.59 -9.55
N LEU A 6 -23.29 16.12 -9.34
CA LEU A 6 -23.72 16.64 -8.04
C LEU A 6 -23.87 15.51 -7.00
N GLN A 7 -24.43 14.37 -7.39
CA GLN A 7 -24.53 13.18 -6.53
C GLN A 7 -23.14 12.65 -6.15
N GLY A 8 -22.23 12.55 -7.13
CA GLY A 8 -20.84 12.14 -6.90
C GLY A 8 -20.11 13.07 -5.93
N LEU A 9 -20.27 14.39 -6.12
CA LEU A 9 -19.70 15.40 -5.24
C LEU A 9 -20.25 15.29 -3.81
N LEU A 10 -21.56 15.07 -3.65
CA LEU A 10 -22.20 14.90 -2.35
C LEU A 10 -21.68 13.65 -1.63
N LEU A 11 -21.55 12.53 -2.34
CA LEU A 11 -20.96 11.30 -1.79
C LEU A 11 -19.50 11.52 -1.37
N LEU A 12 -18.72 12.24 -2.18
CA LEU A 12 -17.33 12.60 -1.84
C LEU A 12 -17.25 13.43 -0.56
N PHE A 13 -18.10 14.46 -0.43
CA PHE A 13 -18.13 15.28 0.79
C PHE A 13 -18.63 14.52 2.01
N ALA A 14 -19.59 13.62 1.84
CA ALA A 14 -20.04 12.74 2.91
C ALA A 14 -18.91 11.80 3.37
N PHE A 15 -18.17 11.22 2.44
CA PHE A 15 -17.00 10.39 2.72
C PHE A 15 -15.92 11.19 3.46
N LEU A 16 -15.56 12.37 2.95
CA LEU A 16 -14.55 13.24 3.57
C LEU A 16 -14.98 13.69 4.96
N GLY A 17 -16.25 14.06 5.15
CA GLY A 17 -16.81 14.44 6.44
C GLY A 17 -16.76 13.28 7.44
N LEU A 18 -17.11 12.06 7.02
CA LEU A 18 -17.02 10.86 7.85
C LEU A 18 -15.56 10.52 8.22
N MET A 19 -14.63 10.68 7.27
CA MET A 19 -13.20 10.46 7.50
C MET A 19 -12.62 11.48 8.49
N LEU A 20 -12.88 12.77 8.29
CA LEU A 20 -12.44 13.83 9.20
C LEU A 20 -13.09 13.70 10.58
N GLY A 21 -14.38 13.34 10.64
CA GLY A 21 -15.07 13.04 11.90
C GLY A 21 -14.46 11.85 12.63
N SER A 22 -14.11 10.78 11.91
CA SER A 22 -13.41 9.61 12.45
C SER A 22 -12.01 9.96 12.95
N ALA A 23 -11.28 10.84 12.25
CA ALA A 23 -9.97 11.33 12.67
C ALA A 23 -10.08 12.21 13.94
N ALA A 24 -11.06 13.11 13.99
CA ALA A 24 -11.28 13.98 15.15
C ALA A 24 -11.70 13.20 16.40
N THR A 25 -12.40 12.08 16.23
CA THR A 25 -12.84 11.22 17.33
C THR A 25 -11.86 10.11 17.68
N SER A 26 -10.78 9.91 16.90
CA SER A 26 -9.85 8.77 17.08
C SER A 26 -9.22 8.74 18.48
N ARG A 27 -8.92 9.91 19.06
CA ARG A 27 -8.38 10.02 20.43
C ARG A 27 -9.37 9.63 21.52
N ARG A 28 -10.67 9.81 21.30
CA ARG A 28 -11.73 9.48 22.26
C ARG A 28 -12.22 8.05 22.08
N TRP A 29 -12.19 7.54 20.85
CA TRP A 29 -12.69 6.23 20.45
C TRP A 29 -11.63 5.53 19.58
N PRO A 30 -10.59 4.94 20.20
CA PRO A 30 -9.52 4.31 19.45
C PRO A 30 -10.08 3.14 18.63
N ALA A 31 -9.78 3.14 17.34
CA ALA A 31 -10.14 2.04 16.46
C ALA A 31 -9.26 0.82 16.77
N THR A 32 -9.89 -0.33 16.98
CA THR A 32 -9.19 -1.62 17.07
C THR A 32 -9.44 -2.36 15.77
N PHE A 33 -8.38 -2.66 15.02
CA PHE A 33 -8.48 -3.40 13.75
C PHE A 33 -8.19 -4.88 13.98
N ARG A 34 -8.76 -5.75 13.14
CA ARG A 34 -8.41 -7.17 13.15
C ARG A 34 -6.91 -7.34 12.85
N PRO A 35 -6.18 -8.28 13.46
CA PRO A 35 -4.79 -8.51 13.07
C PRO A 35 -4.72 -9.03 11.62
N ILE A 36 -3.72 -8.55 10.87
CA ILE A 36 -3.36 -9.07 9.54
C ILE A 36 -1.97 -9.65 9.67
N ALA A 37 -1.86 -10.98 9.59
CA ALA A 37 -0.62 -11.71 9.82
C ALA A 37 0.55 -11.21 8.93
N ALA A 38 0.26 -10.82 7.68
CA ALA A 38 1.26 -10.28 6.76
C ALA A 38 1.93 -8.99 7.28
N PHE A 39 1.17 -8.08 7.90
CA PHE A 39 1.74 -6.84 8.45
C PHE A 39 2.51 -7.07 9.75
N GLU A 40 2.06 -7.99 10.60
CA GLU A 40 2.83 -8.37 11.80
C GLU A 40 4.16 -9.03 11.43
N ALA A 41 4.15 -9.91 10.44
CA ALA A 41 5.35 -10.54 9.92
C ALA A 41 6.27 -9.53 9.23
N LEU A 42 5.72 -8.57 8.48
CA LEU A 42 6.46 -7.47 7.87
C LEU A 42 7.18 -6.61 8.91
N GLY A 43 6.51 -6.26 10.02
CA GLY A 43 7.14 -5.50 11.11
C GLY A 43 8.38 -6.20 11.66
N LYS A 44 8.25 -7.50 11.99
CA LYS A 44 9.38 -8.33 12.46
C LYS A 44 10.48 -8.47 11.40
N ALA A 45 10.11 -8.56 10.12
CA ALA A 45 11.08 -8.67 9.03
C ALA A 45 11.88 -7.37 8.85
N ILE A 46 11.23 -6.20 8.97
CA ILE A 46 11.91 -4.89 8.94
C ILE A 46 12.86 -4.75 10.13
N GLU A 47 12.42 -5.09 11.34
CA GLU A 47 13.28 -5.05 12.53
C GLU A 47 14.53 -5.91 12.34
N ARG A 48 14.38 -7.14 11.86
CA ARG A 48 15.50 -8.04 11.56
C ARG A 48 16.42 -7.48 10.47
N ALA A 49 15.85 -6.90 9.41
CA ALA A 49 16.65 -6.29 8.34
C ALA A 49 17.50 -5.13 8.87
N VAL A 50 16.93 -4.30 9.75
CA VAL A 50 17.67 -3.21 10.42
C VAL A 50 18.77 -3.76 11.32
N GLU A 51 18.50 -4.77 12.14
CA GLU A 51 19.49 -5.42 13.02
C GLU A 51 20.63 -6.09 12.23
N ALA A 52 20.34 -6.64 11.05
CA ALA A 52 21.30 -7.32 10.20
C ALA A 52 22.07 -6.38 9.24
N GLY A 53 21.73 -5.09 9.18
CA GLY A 53 22.31 -4.15 8.21
C GLY A 53 21.92 -4.45 6.75
N GLU A 54 20.75 -5.07 6.56
CA GLU A 54 20.17 -5.45 5.28
C GLU A 54 19.14 -4.42 4.81
N ARG A 55 18.79 -4.48 3.52
CA ARG A 55 17.96 -3.45 2.88
C ARG A 55 16.49 -3.87 2.81
N VAL A 56 15.61 -2.88 3.02
CA VAL A 56 14.17 -2.99 2.72
C VAL A 56 13.90 -2.35 1.36
N HIS A 57 13.22 -3.09 0.48
CA HIS A 57 12.81 -2.63 -0.84
C HIS A 57 11.28 -2.52 -0.94
N VAL A 58 10.79 -1.35 -1.35
CA VAL A 58 9.38 -1.12 -1.66
C VAL A 58 9.21 -0.94 -3.17
N SER A 59 8.29 -1.70 -3.75
CA SER A 59 8.03 -1.78 -5.18
C SER A 59 6.62 -1.26 -5.46
N LEU A 60 6.54 -0.13 -6.15
CA LEU A 60 5.29 0.60 -6.42
C LEU A 60 4.58 0.15 -7.71
N GLY A 61 5.17 -0.80 -8.44
CA GLY A 61 4.59 -1.32 -9.68
C GLY A 61 4.64 -0.29 -10.80
N THR A 62 3.79 -0.49 -11.81
CA THR A 62 3.76 0.33 -13.05
C THR A 62 2.58 1.29 -13.11
N GLY A 63 1.82 1.43 -12.02
CA GLY A 63 0.66 2.32 -11.95
C GLY A 63 1.04 3.79 -12.13
N SER A 64 0.25 4.48 -12.95
CA SER A 64 0.31 5.93 -13.13
C SER A 64 -0.14 6.66 -11.86
N VAL A 65 0.25 7.93 -11.73
CA VAL A 65 -0.31 8.85 -10.70
C VAL A 65 -1.73 9.31 -11.02
N ILE A 66 -2.20 9.10 -12.25
CA ILE A 66 -3.54 9.46 -12.71
C ILE A 66 -4.32 8.18 -12.97
N GLY A 67 -5.53 8.07 -12.43
CA GLY A 67 -6.42 6.94 -12.67
C GLY A 67 -6.53 5.97 -11.49
N PRO A 68 -7.39 4.95 -11.61
CA PRO A 68 -7.64 3.97 -10.55
C PRO A 68 -6.41 3.13 -10.17
N GLU A 69 -5.44 2.97 -11.08
CA GLU A 69 -4.18 2.25 -10.86
C GLU A 69 -3.25 2.93 -9.83
N SER A 70 -3.49 4.21 -9.53
CA SER A 70 -2.66 5.00 -8.59
C SER A 70 -2.84 4.58 -7.13
N ALA A 71 -4.03 4.11 -6.76
CA ALA A 71 -4.40 3.87 -5.37
C ALA A 71 -3.48 2.89 -4.61
N PRO A 72 -3.15 1.68 -5.12
CA PRO A 72 -2.25 0.76 -4.40
C PRO A 72 -0.80 1.28 -4.33
N ALA A 73 -0.36 2.08 -5.31
CA ALA A 73 0.96 2.72 -5.28
C ALA A 73 1.01 3.83 -4.22
N PHE A 74 -0.05 4.62 -4.04
CA PHE A 74 -0.15 5.58 -2.94
C PHE A 74 -0.19 4.91 -1.56
N ALA A 75 -0.86 3.76 -1.43
CA ALA A 75 -0.75 2.94 -0.22
C ALA A 75 0.70 2.46 0.00
N GLY A 76 1.43 2.16 -1.08
CA GLY A 76 2.86 1.86 -1.05
C GLY A 76 3.71 3.05 -0.58
N LEU A 77 3.41 4.27 -1.02
CA LEU A 77 4.08 5.50 -0.54
C LEU A 77 3.82 5.75 0.95
N ALA A 78 2.59 5.53 1.42
CA ALA A 78 2.27 5.64 2.84
C ALA A 78 3.11 4.65 3.67
N ALA A 79 3.22 3.40 3.21
CA ALA A 79 4.09 2.39 3.81
C ALA A 79 5.57 2.80 3.77
N LEU A 80 6.03 3.28 2.61
CA LEU A 80 7.40 3.75 2.39
C LEU A 80 7.80 4.83 3.39
N SER A 81 6.90 5.80 3.67
CA SER A 81 7.18 6.85 4.64
C SER A 81 7.54 6.27 6.00
N ARG A 82 6.81 5.25 6.46
CA ARG A 82 7.07 4.60 7.74
C ARG A 82 8.32 3.73 7.71
N ILE A 83 8.51 2.97 6.63
CA ILE A 83 9.66 2.10 6.42
C ILE A 83 10.94 2.94 6.42
N ALA A 84 10.96 4.05 5.68
CA ALA A 84 12.10 4.96 5.63
C ALA A 84 12.50 5.48 7.02
N ARG A 85 11.51 5.87 7.85
CA ARG A 85 11.77 6.25 9.25
C ARG A 85 12.27 5.10 10.11
N ALA A 86 11.78 3.87 9.87
CA ALA A 86 12.24 2.69 10.61
C ALA A 86 13.67 2.28 10.23
N THR A 87 14.05 2.48 8.97
CA THR A 87 15.36 2.11 8.44
C THR A 87 16.36 3.27 8.43
N SER A 88 16.00 4.46 8.92
CA SER A 88 16.84 5.66 8.73
C SER A 88 18.19 5.57 9.42
N MET A 89 18.27 4.79 10.50
CA MET A 89 19.51 4.54 11.25
C MET A 89 20.16 3.19 10.92
N SER A 90 19.65 2.47 9.91
CA SER A 90 20.25 1.23 9.42
C SER A 90 21.48 1.52 8.56
N ASP A 91 22.43 0.60 8.54
CA ASP A 91 23.57 0.62 7.60
C ASP A 91 23.11 0.63 6.13
N ARG A 92 21.94 0.03 5.85
CA ARG A 92 21.30 0.02 4.53
C ARG A 92 19.90 0.63 4.62
N PRO A 93 19.77 1.93 4.31
CA PRO A 93 18.46 2.56 4.29
C PRO A 93 17.58 2.03 3.15
N ALA A 94 16.26 2.24 3.27
CA ALA A 94 15.28 1.70 2.33
C ALA A 94 15.44 2.24 0.89
N VAL A 95 15.17 1.38 -0.09
CA VAL A 95 15.15 1.70 -1.52
C VAL A 95 13.73 1.51 -2.07
N VAL A 96 13.36 2.33 -3.04
CA VAL A 96 12.04 2.27 -3.69
C VAL A 96 12.17 2.25 -5.21
N THR A 97 11.34 1.43 -5.85
CA THR A 97 11.27 1.35 -7.31
C THR A 97 9.85 1.62 -7.79
N ALA A 98 9.74 2.28 -8.94
CA ALA A 98 8.49 2.49 -9.66
C ALA A 98 8.70 2.27 -11.16
N GLY A 99 7.61 1.96 -11.86
CA GLY A 99 7.56 1.88 -13.32
C GLY A 99 7.04 3.18 -13.96
N ASP A 100 6.42 4.07 -13.20
CA ASP A 100 6.01 5.39 -13.69
C ASP A 100 6.98 6.49 -13.24
N GLY A 101 7.24 7.45 -14.13
CA GLY A 101 8.18 8.55 -13.88
C GLY A 101 7.67 9.52 -12.81
N ALA A 102 6.38 9.85 -12.81
CA ALA A 102 5.81 10.73 -11.80
C ALA A 102 5.75 10.03 -10.44
N MET A 103 5.41 8.73 -10.42
CA MET A 103 5.42 7.92 -9.20
C MET A 103 6.84 7.81 -8.62
N ALA A 104 7.88 7.65 -9.45
CA ALA A 104 9.27 7.65 -9.00
C ALA A 104 9.68 8.99 -8.34
N ILE A 105 9.19 10.12 -8.87
CA ILE A 105 9.42 11.45 -8.27
C ILE A 105 8.72 11.55 -6.91
N LEU A 106 7.45 11.12 -6.80
CA LEU A 106 6.72 11.11 -5.54
C LEU A 106 7.38 10.20 -4.49
N ALA A 107 7.95 9.07 -4.93
CA ALA A 107 8.68 8.17 -4.07
C ALA A 107 9.96 8.82 -3.49
N ARG A 108 10.71 9.56 -4.33
CA ARG A 108 11.87 10.35 -3.88
C ARG A 108 11.47 11.44 -2.89
N ASP A 109 10.39 12.16 -3.17
CA ASP A 109 9.88 13.20 -2.28
C ASP A 109 9.43 12.62 -0.93
N THR A 110 8.74 11.47 -0.96
CA THR A 110 8.34 10.74 0.24
C THR A 110 9.53 10.34 1.09
N LEU A 111 10.59 9.78 0.46
CA LEU A 111 11.83 9.45 1.16
C LEU A 111 12.47 10.69 1.76
N ARG A 112 12.69 11.74 0.95
CA ARG A 112 13.31 13.00 1.40
C ARG A 112 12.57 13.61 2.59
N SER A 113 11.25 13.67 2.53
CA SER A 113 10.41 14.16 3.63
C SER A 113 10.59 13.30 4.88
N SER A 114 10.54 11.97 4.74
CA SER A 114 10.66 11.04 5.86
C SER A 114 12.01 11.12 6.59
N TYR A 115 13.11 11.30 5.85
CA TYR A 115 14.43 11.55 6.46
C TYR A 115 14.50 12.92 7.16
N GLY A 116 13.88 13.94 6.58
CA GLY A 116 13.78 15.27 7.20
C GLY A 116 13.01 15.24 8.52
N GLU A 117 11.84 14.61 8.53
CA GLU A 117 11.00 14.41 9.73
C GLU A 117 11.71 13.58 10.82
N SER A 118 12.57 12.65 10.42
CA SER A 118 13.36 11.81 11.35
C SER A 118 14.63 12.49 11.86
N GLY A 119 14.85 13.77 11.53
CA GLY A 119 16.06 14.49 11.92
C GLY A 119 17.34 13.97 11.28
N SER A 120 17.23 13.17 10.21
CA SER A 120 18.36 12.53 9.52
C SER A 120 18.44 12.92 8.04
N PRO A 121 18.31 14.22 7.66
CA PRO A 121 18.29 14.63 6.25
C PRO A 121 19.61 14.32 5.52
N ASN A 122 20.72 14.23 6.24
CA ASN A 122 22.03 13.90 5.69
C ASN A 122 22.16 12.45 5.23
N LEU A 123 21.24 11.56 5.66
CA LEU A 123 21.21 10.15 5.28
C LEU A 123 20.32 9.89 4.04
N TYR A 124 19.65 10.92 3.53
CA TYR A 124 18.87 10.79 2.30
C TYR A 124 19.78 10.66 1.08
N ASP A 125 19.64 9.54 0.37
CA ASP A 125 20.27 9.29 -0.93
C ASP A 125 19.29 9.62 -2.07
N PRO A 126 19.56 10.60 -2.95
CA PRO A 126 18.72 10.92 -4.10
C PRO A 126 18.51 9.75 -5.09
N THR A 127 19.40 8.75 -5.07
CA THR A 127 19.34 7.56 -5.94
C THR A 127 18.52 6.41 -5.34
N SER A 128 18.01 6.57 -4.12
CA SER A 128 17.15 5.58 -3.44
C SER A 128 15.79 5.38 -4.11
N GLY A 129 15.28 6.38 -4.86
CA GLY A 129 14.07 6.24 -5.68
C GLY A 129 14.39 6.05 -7.15
N ARG A 130 13.96 4.93 -7.73
CA ARG A 130 14.39 4.51 -9.08
C ARG A 130 13.23 4.16 -10.01
N LEU A 131 13.38 4.56 -11.27
CA LEU A 131 12.53 4.13 -12.37
C LEU A 131 13.23 2.96 -13.07
N LEU A 132 12.73 1.73 -12.89
CA LEU A 132 13.39 0.54 -13.47
C LEU A 132 13.01 0.32 -14.94
N GLY A 133 11.79 0.67 -15.33
CA GLY A 133 11.31 0.54 -16.70
C GLY A 133 9.84 0.98 -16.82
N PRO A 134 9.45 1.64 -17.93
CA PRO A 134 8.12 2.21 -18.08
C PRO A 134 7.01 1.22 -18.45
N THR A 135 7.37 -0.05 -18.71
CA THR A 135 6.40 -1.10 -19.08
C THR A 135 6.38 -2.21 -18.04
N PRO A 136 5.26 -2.92 -17.86
CA PRO A 136 5.13 -4.06 -16.94
C PRO A 136 6.37 -4.98 -16.85
N PHE A 137 6.77 -5.56 -17.98
CA PHE A 137 7.88 -6.50 -18.01
C PHE A 137 9.27 -5.83 -17.98
N SER A 138 9.42 -4.60 -18.47
CA SER A 138 10.70 -3.89 -18.33
C SER A 138 10.97 -3.49 -16.89
N TYR A 139 9.92 -3.07 -16.17
CA TYR A 139 9.97 -2.80 -14.74
C TYR A 139 10.42 -4.04 -13.95
N VAL A 140 9.72 -5.17 -14.14
CA VAL A 140 10.00 -6.41 -13.41
C VAL A 140 11.35 -7.03 -13.79
N ALA A 141 11.80 -6.87 -15.04
CA ALA A 141 13.14 -7.29 -15.46
C ALA A 141 14.28 -6.55 -14.72
N GLY A 142 14.01 -5.35 -14.22
CA GLY A 142 14.97 -4.58 -13.41
C GLY A 142 15.05 -5.03 -11.94
N LEU A 143 14.01 -5.67 -11.40
CA LEU A 143 13.93 -6.02 -9.98
C LEU A 143 15.11 -6.88 -9.48
N PRO A 144 15.58 -7.92 -10.20
CA PRO A 144 16.72 -8.73 -9.75
C PRO A 144 17.98 -7.92 -9.47
N SER A 145 18.20 -6.83 -10.22
CA SER A 145 19.38 -5.97 -10.04
C SER A 145 19.36 -5.21 -8.72
N VAL A 146 18.17 -4.86 -8.21
CA VAL A 146 18.00 -4.22 -6.90
C VAL A 146 18.04 -5.27 -5.80
N LEU A 147 17.30 -6.37 -5.97
CA LEU A 147 17.15 -7.41 -4.96
C LEU A 147 18.49 -8.10 -4.63
N THR A 148 19.30 -8.40 -5.66
CA THR A 148 20.52 -9.20 -5.50
C THR A 148 21.74 -8.35 -5.16
N ASN A 149 21.86 -7.15 -5.73
CA ASN A 149 23.09 -6.34 -5.58
C ASN A 149 23.07 -5.45 -4.34
N GLU A 150 21.93 -5.30 -3.66
CA GLU A 150 21.78 -4.35 -2.55
C GLU A 150 21.37 -5.02 -1.24
N ASP A 151 21.59 -6.33 -1.13
CA ASP A 151 21.34 -7.13 0.08
C ASP A 151 19.92 -6.93 0.62
N VAL A 152 18.93 -7.07 -0.27
CA VAL A 152 17.52 -6.89 0.10
C VAL A 152 17.01 -8.14 0.82
N SER A 153 16.60 -7.98 2.07
CA SER A 153 15.97 -9.06 2.84
C SER A 153 14.48 -8.87 3.08
N VAL A 154 13.92 -7.70 2.73
CA VAL A 154 12.48 -7.44 2.73
C VAL A 154 12.07 -6.84 1.40
N HIS A 155 11.15 -7.51 0.71
CA HIS A 155 10.59 -7.06 -0.56
C HIS A 155 9.07 -6.87 -0.45
N MET A 156 8.63 -5.61 -0.46
CA MET A 156 7.22 -5.25 -0.40
C MET A 156 6.72 -4.81 -1.78
N LEU A 157 5.78 -5.57 -2.35
CA LEU A 157 5.04 -5.20 -3.54
C LEU A 157 3.75 -4.47 -3.11
N SER A 158 3.65 -3.18 -3.36
CA SER A 158 2.46 -2.38 -3.07
C SER A 158 2.24 -1.38 -4.19
N GLY A 159 1.43 -1.78 -5.16
CA GLY A 159 1.34 -1.05 -6.42
C GLY A 159 0.33 -1.67 -7.39
N PHE A 160 0.21 -1.06 -8.56
CA PHE A 160 -0.53 -1.67 -9.66
C PHE A 160 0.40 -2.60 -10.43
N TYR A 161 -0.06 -3.82 -10.64
CA TYR A 161 0.63 -4.85 -11.41
C TYR A 161 -0.38 -5.58 -12.27
N GLY A 162 0.01 -5.95 -13.48
CA GLY A 162 -0.64 -6.99 -14.27
C GLY A 162 -0.06 -8.38 -13.97
N PHE A 163 -0.03 -9.24 -14.99
CA PHE A 163 0.51 -10.61 -14.89
C PHE A 163 1.98 -10.67 -14.47
N GLU A 164 2.74 -9.58 -14.61
CA GLU A 164 4.11 -9.48 -14.15
C GLU A 164 4.25 -9.55 -12.61
N ALA A 165 3.16 -9.39 -11.85
CA ALA A 165 3.14 -9.48 -10.39
C ALA A 165 3.76 -10.78 -9.86
N GLY A 166 3.49 -11.90 -10.53
CA GLY A 166 4.03 -13.21 -10.13
C GLY A 166 5.54 -13.29 -10.29
N LEU A 167 6.08 -12.72 -11.37
CA LEU A 167 7.53 -12.62 -11.56
C LEU A 167 8.16 -11.70 -10.51
N ALA A 168 7.51 -10.57 -10.20
CA ALA A 168 7.97 -9.65 -9.18
C ALA A 168 8.08 -10.34 -7.80
N ALA A 169 7.07 -11.11 -7.42
CA ALA A 169 7.07 -11.88 -6.18
C ALA A 169 8.12 -13.01 -6.20
N GLU A 170 8.17 -13.80 -7.28
CA GLU A 170 9.12 -14.91 -7.46
C GLU A 170 10.58 -14.44 -7.36
N PHE A 171 10.93 -13.26 -7.89
CA PHE A 171 12.29 -12.73 -7.75
C PHE A 171 12.66 -12.43 -6.29
N GLY A 172 11.73 -11.91 -5.49
CA GLY A 172 11.92 -11.74 -4.05
C GLY A 172 12.12 -13.07 -3.33
N GLU A 173 11.28 -14.06 -3.66
CA GLU A 173 11.35 -15.41 -3.06
C GLU A 173 12.68 -16.11 -3.39
N ARG A 174 13.15 -15.98 -4.64
CA ARG A 174 14.47 -16.50 -5.09
C ARG A 174 15.64 -15.80 -4.41
N ALA A 175 15.53 -14.50 -4.17
CA ALA A 175 16.51 -13.75 -3.40
C ALA A 175 16.48 -14.07 -1.89
N ARG A 176 15.58 -14.96 -1.45
CA ARG A 176 15.34 -15.32 -0.04
C ARG A 176 14.94 -14.11 0.82
N ALA A 177 14.35 -13.09 0.20
CA ALA A 177 13.76 -11.97 0.90
C ALA A 177 12.41 -12.37 1.51
N PHE A 178 12.01 -11.70 2.58
CA PHE A 178 10.62 -11.69 3.04
C PHE A 178 9.77 -10.98 1.99
N VAL A 179 8.85 -11.71 1.34
CA VAL A 179 7.95 -11.13 0.32
C VAL A 179 6.56 -10.91 0.90
N ILE A 180 6.08 -9.68 0.77
CA ILE A 180 4.68 -9.29 1.01
C ILE A 180 4.16 -8.60 -0.25
N GLY A 181 2.95 -8.94 -0.68
CA GLY A 181 2.43 -8.41 -1.93
C GLY A 181 0.95 -8.08 -1.92
N GLY A 182 0.61 -6.86 -2.32
CA GLY A 182 -0.75 -6.39 -2.51
C GLY A 182 -0.88 -5.52 -3.75
N THR A 183 -2.00 -5.67 -4.46
CA THR A 183 -2.37 -4.88 -5.63
C THR A 183 -3.88 -4.74 -5.69
N SER A 184 -4.42 -3.82 -6.50
CA SER A 184 -5.86 -3.66 -6.69
C SER A 184 -6.41 -4.49 -7.86
N GLU A 185 -5.54 -5.04 -8.71
CA GLU A 185 -5.94 -5.84 -9.86
C GLU A 185 -6.23 -7.30 -9.46
N VAL A 186 -7.45 -7.77 -9.72
CA VAL A 186 -7.94 -9.07 -9.21
C VAL A 186 -7.14 -10.24 -9.78
N GLN A 187 -6.79 -10.18 -11.06
CA GLN A 187 -6.01 -11.23 -11.71
C GLN A 187 -4.60 -11.35 -11.09
N SER A 188 -3.98 -10.20 -10.83
CA SER A 188 -2.66 -10.11 -10.22
C SER A 188 -2.69 -10.47 -8.73
N GLN A 189 -3.76 -10.17 -8.02
CA GLN A 189 -3.98 -10.63 -6.65
C GLN A 189 -4.02 -12.16 -6.56
N ALA A 190 -4.72 -12.84 -7.49
CA ALA A 190 -4.76 -14.30 -7.53
C ALA A 190 -3.36 -14.89 -7.76
N LEU A 191 -2.55 -14.24 -8.61
CA LEU A 191 -1.17 -14.64 -8.85
C LEU A 191 -0.27 -14.41 -7.64
N LEU A 192 -0.40 -13.26 -6.96
CA LEU A 192 0.32 -12.97 -5.71
C LEU A 192 -0.07 -13.95 -4.60
N TYR A 193 -1.34 -14.34 -4.52
CA TYR A 193 -1.80 -15.36 -3.57
C TYR A 193 -1.14 -16.72 -3.81
N ALA A 194 -0.89 -17.07 -5.08
CA ALA A 194 -0.25 -18.33 -5.44
C ALA A 194 1.27 -18.34 -5.23
N VAL A 195 1.94 -17.18 -5.30
CA VAL A 195 3.41 -17.08 -5.33
C VAL A 195 4.00 -16.47 -4.06
N ALA A 196 3.46 -15.37 -3.55
CA ALA A 196 4.01 -14.67 -2.39
C ALA A 196 3.66 -15.40 -1.10
N ARG A 197 4.61 -15.54 -0.17
CA ARG A 197 4.35 -16.13 1.15
C ARG A 197 3.40 -15.31 2.03
N ASN A 198 3.35 -13.99 1.84
CA ASN A 198 2.50 -13.08 2.60
C ASN A 198 1.65 -12.23 1.65
N PRO A 199 0.62 -12.79 0.99
CA PRO A 199 -0.25 -12.02 0.12
C PRO A 199 -1.20 -11.14 0.95
N LEU A 200 -1.47 -9.94 0.45
CA LEU A 200 -2.52 -9.04 0.93
C LEU A 200 -3.76 -9.23 0.05
N LEU A 201 -4.89 -9.53 0.67
CA LEU A 201 -6.12 -9.87 -0.03
C LEU A 201 -7.07 -8.69 -0.18
N GLY A 202 -7.58 -8.50 -1.40
CA GLY A 202 -8.58 -7.47 -1.69
C GLY A 202 -8.09 -6.08 -1.31
N GLU A 203 -8.75 -5.49 -0.33
CA GLU A 203 -8.50 -4.13 0.15
C GLU A 203 -7.37 -4.02 1.18
N GLU A 204 -6.78 -5.13 1.63
CA GLU A 204 -5.72 -5.12 2.66
C GLU A 204 -4.48 -4.31 2.23
N VAL A 205 -4.25 -4.18 0.92
CA VAL A 205 -3.20 -3.30 0.37
C VAL A 205 -3.36 -1.85 0.81
N PHE A 206 -4.61 -1.36 0.91
CA PHE A 206 -4.91 0.03 1.32
C PHE A 206 -4.80 0.24 2.83
N ALA A 207 -4.73 -0.84 3.61
CA ALA A 207 -4.57 -0.79 5.06
C ALA A 207 -3.12 -0.56 5.50
N SER A 208 -2.14 -0.65 4.59
CA SER A 208 -0.71 -0.55 4.89
C SER A 208 -0.35 0.64 5.78
N GLY A 209 -0.85 1.84 5.46
CA GLY A 209 -0.59 3.05 6.25
C GLY A 209 -1.14 2.96 7.67
N ALA A 210 -2.29 2.33 7.88
CA ALA A 210 -2.89 2.18 9.21
C ALA A 210 -2.12 1.16 10.06
N TYR A 211 -1.75 0.02 9.47
CA TYR A 211 -1.09 -1.09 10.18
C TYR A 211 0.40 -0.83 10.43
N LEU A 212 1.07 -0.07 9.55
CA LEU A 212 2.46 0.34 9.77
C LEU A 212 2.58 1.57 10.70
N GLY A 213 1.47 2.26 10.96
CA GLY A 213 1.45 3.44 11.82
C GLY A 213 1.95 4.71 11.11
N ALA A 214 1.53 4.92 9.86
CA ALA A 214 1.81 6.13 9.09
C ALA A 214 1.01 7.36 9.57
N GLY A 215 0.05 7.20 10.49
CA GLY A 215 -0.63 8.30 11.18
C GLY A 215 -2.11 8.06 11.45
N GLU A 216 -2.73 8.95 12.22
CA GLU A 216 -4.14 8.85 12.63
C GLU A 216 -5.11 8.98 11.46
N LEU A 217 -4.76 9.74 10.42
CA LEU A 217 -5.57 9.86 9.20
C LEU A 217 -5.73 8.51 8.46
N HIS A 218 -4.70 7.67 8.44
CA HIS A 218 -4.77 6.34 7.82
C HIS A 218 -5.65 5.38 8.62
N LYS A 219 -5.65 5.48 9.96
CA LYS A 219 -6.58 4.72 10.79
C LYS A 219 -8.02 5.20 10.58
N ALA A 220 -8.22 6.51 10.45
CA ALA A 220 -9.53 7.10 10.20
C ALA A 220 -10.11 6.71 8.83
N SER A 221 -9.28 6.67 7.78
CA SER A 221 -9.73 6.21 6.46
C SER A 221 -10.18 4.75 6.50
N LEU A 222 -9.41 3.87 7.14
CA LEU A 222 -9.78 2.46 7.26
C LEU A 222 -11.09 2.27 8.04
N ARG A 223 -11.25 2.98 9.16
CA ARG A 223 -12.51 3.00 9.92
C ARG A 223 -13.70 3.48 9.08
N THR A 224 -13.50 4.51 8.27
CA THR A 224 -14.53 5.08 7.39
C THR A 224 -14.95 4.06 6.34
N GLN A 225 -13.99 3.36 5.74
CA GLN A 225 -14.24 2.29 4.78
C GLN A 225 -15.06 1.15 5.41
N ASP A 226 -14.73 0.74 6.64
CA ASP A 226 -15.48 -0.31 7.35
C ASP A 226 -16.91 0.13 7.69
N ILE A 227 -17.12 1.38 8.13
CA ILE A 227 -18.46 1.93 8.39
C ILE A 227 -19.31 1.93 7.13
N ILE A 228 -18.75 2.41 6.01
CA ILE A 228 -19.45 2.46 4.72
C ILE A 228 -19.77 1.04 4.24
N ARG A 229 -18.84 0.09 4.38
CA ARG A 229 -19.09 -1.31 4.02
C ARG A 229 -20.26 -1.89 4.79
N ILE A 230 -20.29 -1.71 6.12
CA ILE A 230 -21.39 -2.21 6.94
C ILE A 230 -22.71 -1.55 6.51
N GLY A 231 -22.71 -0.24 6.27
CA GLY A 231 -23.88 0.48 5.77
C GLY A 231 -24.39 -0.07 4.43
N LEU A 232 -23.48 -0.34 3.48
CA LEU A 232 -23.81 -0.93 2.18
C LEU A 232 -24.35 -2.35 2.32
N ILE A 233 -23.76 -3.19 3.19
CA ILE A 233 -24.26 -4.55 3.46
C ILE A 233 -25.69 -4.48 4.00
N VAL A 234 -25.97 -3.61 4.97
CA VAL A 234 -27.32 -3.44 5.52
C VAL A 234 -28.29 -2.95 4.44
N LEU A 235 -27.89 -1.99 3.61
CA LEU A 235 -28.73 -1.48 2.54
C LEU A 235 -29.07 -2.57 1.51
N ILE A 236 -28.09 -3.39 1.11
CA ILE A 236 -28.29 -4.51 0.19
C ILE A 236 -29.26 -5.53 0.81
N LEU A 237 -29.06 -5.90 2.08
CA LEU A 237 -29.95 -6.85 2.77
C LEU A 237 -31.39 -6.34 2.86
N LEU A 238 -31.58 -5.06 3.18
CA LEU A 238 -32.90 -4.44 3.21
C LEU A 238 -33.54 -4.42 1.81
N GLY A 239 -32.77 -4.11 0.77
CA GLY A 239 -33.24 -4.15 -0.62
C GLY A 239 -33.67 -5.56 -1.06
N VAL A 240 -32.88 -6.58 -0.72
CA VAL A 240 -33.22 -7.99 -1.00
C VAL A 240 -34.50 -8.41 -0.26
N LEU A 241 -34.64 -8.03 1.02
CA LEU A 241 -35.84 -8.32 1.80
C LEU A 241 -37.08 -7.68 1.19
N MET A 242 -37.02 -6.38 0.85
CA MET A 242 -38.15 -5.67 0.24
C MET A 242 -38.58 -6.31 -1.09
N ALA A 243 -37.62 -6.61 -1.98
CA ALA A 243 -37.91 -7.27 -3.25
C ALA A 243 -38.57 -8.65 -3.06
N THR A 244 -38.07 -9.43 -2.08
CA THR A 244 -38.64 -10.76 -1.79
C THR A 244 -40.07 -10.68 -1.25
N PHE A 245 -40.42 -9.65 -0.46
CA PHE A 245 -41.78 -9.45 0.04
C PHE A 245 -42.75 -8.95 -1.04
N GLU A 246 -42.29 -8.14 -1.99
CA GLU A 246 -43.10 -7.75 -3.16
C GLU A 246 -43.44 -8.94 -4.05
N ASP A 247 -42.49 -9.86 -4.29
CA ASP A 247 -42.72 -11.06 -5.10
C ASP A 247 -43.65 -12.11 -4.42
N LEU A 248 -43.88 -11.99 -3.10
CA LEU A 248 -44.72 -12.92 -2.32
C LEU A 248 -46.20 -12.48 -2.22
N ILE A 249 -46.51 -11.22 -2.53
CA ILE A 249 -47.86 -10.62 -2.46
C ILE A 249 -48.49 -10.59 -3.85
#